data_AF-A0A832PD63-F1
#
_entry.id   AF-A0A832PD63-F1
#
_cell.length_a   1.000
_cell.length_b   1.000
_cell.length_c   1.000
_cell.angle_alpha   90.00
_cell.angle_beta   90.00
_cell.angle_gamma   90.00
#
_symmetry.space_group_name_H-M   'P 1'
#
loop_
_entity.id
_entity.type
_entity.pdbx_description
1 polymer ?
#
loop_
_entity_poly.entity_id
_entity_poly.type
_entity_poly.pdbx_seq_one_letter_code
_entity_poly.pdbx_strand_id
1 'polypeptide(L)'
;MKMGKKIVIFGDYDSGKTTTLEKLSEKITKVEYKGITVALDYGNLTLDGEKIHLFATPGHERFKFMLKIIAAGLDGAIIVVDNTRGITPAEERIMDSLEKRNIPYVIFANKQDLNDSTLKTNRETEVVPTIATNGIGLVKGLKILLGKFQ
;
A
#
# COMPACT_ATOMS: atom_id res chain seq x y z
N MET A 1 -16.88 7.13 -18.93
CA MET A 1 -15.62 7.69 -18.39
C MET A 1 -15.03 6.65 -17.45
N LYS A 2 -13.83 6.11 -17.74
CA LYS A 2 -13.15 5.19 -16.81
C LYS A 2 -12.57 6.05 -15.68
N MET A 3 -13.02 5.85 -14.44
CA MET A 3 -12.79 6.75 -13.29
C MET A 3 -11.35 6.70 -12.72
N GLY A 4 -10.35 6.29 -13.52
CA GLY A 4 -9.03 5.92 -13.03
C GLY A 4 -9.04 4.64 -12.18
N LYS A 5 -7.86 4.18 -11.75
CA LYS A 5 -7.70 3.00 -10.88
C LYS A 5 -7.73 3.40 -9.42
N LYS A 6 -8.53 2.71 -8.60
CA LYS A 6 -8.55 2.86 -7.15
C LYS A 6 -7.58 1.87 -6.52
N ILE A 7 -6.46 2.37 -6.00
CA ILE A 7 -5.44 1.59 -5.33
C ILE A 7 -5.41 1.95 -3.84
N VAL A 8 -5.39 0.93 -2.97
CA VAL A 8 -5.34 1.13 -1.51
C VAL A 8 -4.01 0.66 -0.95
N ILE A 9 -3.40 1.48 -0.09
CA ILE A 9 -2.13 1.23 0.58
C ILE A 9 -2.42 0.77 2.01
N PHE A 10 -2.15 -0.50 2.27
CA PHE A 10 -2.30 -1.17 3.56
C PHE A 10 -0.94 -1.44 4.21
N GLY A 11 -0.94 -1.87 5.47
CA GLY A 11 0.26 -2.15 6.25
C GLY A 11 0.09 -1.79 7.72
N ASP A 12 0.92 -2.34 8.59
CA ASP A 12 0.86 -2.08 10.04
C ASP A 12 1.29 -0.64 10.41
N TYR A 13 1.02 -0.20 11.62
CA TYR A 13 1.46 1.11 12.12
C TYR A 13 2.96 1.33 11.85
N ASP A 14 3.31 2.55 11.43
CA ASP A 14 4.68 2.95 11.08
C ASP A 14 5.37 2.12 9.97
N SER A 15 4.61 1.37 9.16
CA SER A 15 5.20 0.62 8.04
C SER A 15 5.67 1.51 6.88
N GLY A 16 5.23 2.78 6.83
CA GLY A 16 5.59 3.74 5.79
C GLY A 16 4.48 4.03 4.77
N LYS A 17 3.23 3.60 5.01
CA LYS A 17 2.07 3.85 4.11
C LYS A 17 1.92 5.31 3.68
N THR A 18 1.90 6.24 4.63
CA THR A 18 1.71 7.67 4.35
C THR A 18 2.90 8.22 3.56
N THR A 19 4.13 7.84 3.91
CA THR A 19 5.33 8.20 3.15
C THR A 19 5.29 7.65 1.71
N THR A 20 4.84 6.41 1.53
CA THR A 20 4.64 5.81 0.20
C THR A 20 3.60 6.60 -0.61
N LEU A 21 2.46 6.95 0.01
CA LEU A 21 1.44 7.77 -0.62
C LEU A 21 2.01 9.11 -1.07
N GLU A 22 2.72 9.80 -0.18
CA GLU A 22 3.30 11.10 -0.45
C GLU A 22 4.28 11.08 -1.63
N LYS A 23 5.12 10.06 -1.69
CA LYS A 23 6.18 9.96 -2.68
C LYS A 23 5.69 9.51 -4.05
N LEU A 24 4.55 8.83 -4.10
CA LEU A 24 3.89 8.47 -5.37
C LEU A 24 2.98 9.57 -5.90
N SER A 25 2.42 10.42 -5.03
CA SER A 25 1.32 11.31 -5.41
C SER A 25 1.79 12.66 -5.95
N GLU A 26 1.15 13.13 -7.01
CA GLU A 26 1.27 14.51 -7.51
C GLU A 26 0.50 15.51 -6.65
N LYS A 27 -0.66 15.08 -6.12
CA LYS A 27 -1.52 15.87 -5.23
C LYS A 27 -1.95 15.02 -4.05
N ILE A 28 -1.91 15.57 -2.85
CA ILE A 28 -2.15 14.85 -1.59
C ILE A 28 -3.15 15.62 -0.72
N THR A 29 -3.99 14.87 0.00
CA THR A 29 -4.86 15.35 1.07
C THR A 29 -4.72 14.38 2.23
N LYS A 30 -4.18 14.85 3.36
CA LYS A 30 -3.99 14.02 4.56
C LYS A 30 -5.00 14.39 5.64
N VAL A 31 -5.40 13.40 6.43
CA VAL A 31 -6.32 13.55 7.56
C VAL A 31 -5.69 12.89 8.78
N GLU A 32 -4.88 13.68 9.48
CA GLU A 32 -4.03 13.22 10.59
C GLU A 32 -4.29 13.99 11.89
N TYR A 33 -4.04 13.32 13.02
CA TYR A 33 -3.98 13.95 14.34
C TYR A 33 -2.65 13.56 15.00
N LYS A 34 -1.81 14.56 15.30
CA LYS A 34 -0.46 14.37 15.88
C LYS A 34 0.42 13.41 15.06
N GLY A 35 0.38 13.52 13.73
CA GLY A 35 1.19 12.69 12.82
C GLY A 35 0.68 11.25 12.63
N ILE A 36 -0.50 10.93 13.18
CA ILE A 36 -1.15 9.63 13.00
C ILE A 36 -2.35 9.84 12.07
N THR A 37 -2.40 9.08 10.97
CA THR A 37 -3.56 9.00 10.07
C THR A 37 -4.80 8.54 10.86
N VAL A 38 -5.82 9.39 10.94
CA VAL A 38 -7.08 9.14 11.68
C VAL A 38 -8.26 8.87 10.74
N ALA A 39 -8.15 9.22 9.46
CA ALA A 39 -9.08 8.84 8.41
C ALA A 39 -8.30 8.34 7.17
N LEU A 40 -8.91 8.27 5.99
CA LEU A 40 -8.17 7.91 4.78
C LEU A 40 -7.36 9.10 4.28
N ASP A 41 -6.05 8.92 4.14
CA ASP A 41 -5.24 9.86 3.36
C ASP A 41 -5.45 9.56 1.88
N TYR A 42 -5.57 10.61 1.07
CA TYR A 42 -5.82 10.52 -0.35
C TYR A 42 -4.67 11.14 -1.14
N GLY A 43 -4.33 10.50 -2.25
CA GLY A 43 -3.41 11.04 -3.23
C GLY A 43 -3.78 10.58 -4.64
N ASN A 44 -3.22 11.25 -5.64
CA ASN A 44 -3.36 10.79 -7.02
C ASN A 44 -2.14 11.13 -7.86
N LEU A 45 -1.95 10.36 -8.91
CA LEU A 45 -0.93 10.53 -9.92
C LEU A 45 -1.47 10.12 -11.30
N THR A 46 -0.77 10.51 -12.34
CA THR A 46 -0.99 9.99 -13.69
C THR A 46 0.26 9.21 -14.11
N LEU A 47 0.12 7.91 -14.38
CA LEU A 47 1.23 7.05 -14.77
C LEU A 47 0.90 6.38 -16.10
N ASP A 48 1.79 6.52 -17.08
CA ASP A 48 1.65 5.96 -18.43
C ASP A 48 0.28 6.27 -19.08
N GLY A 49 -0.26 7.48 -18.81
CA GLY A 49 -1.55 7.95 -19.31
C GLY A 49 -2.79 7.48 -18.52
N GLU A 50 -2.62 6.65 -17.49
CA GLU A 50 -3.69 6.20 -16.61
C GLU A 50 -3.75 7.02 -15.32
N LYS A 51 -4.95 7.49 -14.95
CA LYS A 51 -5.17 8.18 -13.67
C LYS A 51 -5.27 7.16 -12.55
N ILE A 52 -4.51 7.35 -11.48
CA ILE A 52 -4.46 6.45 -10.33
C ILE A 52 -4.82 7.24 -9.07
N HIS A 53 -5.76 6.71 -8.31
CA HIS A 53 -6.23 7.23 -7.04
C HIS A 53 -5.69 6.34 -5.92
N LEU A 54 -4.87 6.90 -5.05
CA LEU A 54 -4.22 6.21 -3.94
C LEU A 54 -4.90 6.57 -2.62
N PHE A 55 -5.14 5.57 -1.78
CA PHE A 55 -5.72 5.74 -0.44
C PHE A 55 -4.84 5.04 0.59
N ALA A 56 -4.25 5.77 1.54
CA ALA A 56 -3.51 5.15 2.64
C ALA A 56 -4.42 4.95 3.85
N THR A 57 -4.45 3.72 4.37
CA THR A 57 -5.31 3.37 5.51
C THR A 57 -4.65 3.71 6.85
N PRO A 58 -5.43 4.09 7.88
CA PRO A 58 -4.93 4.11 9.25
C PRO A 58 -4.36 2.74 9.65
N GLY A 59 -3.12 2.70 10.14
CA GLY A 59 -2.44 1.45 10.51
C GLY A 59 -2.67 0.97 11.94
N HIS A 60 -3.31 1.79 12.79
CA HIS A 60 -3.43 1.47 14.22
C HIS A 60 -4.61 0.52 14.48
N GLU A 61 -4.44 -0.42 15.42
CA GLU A 61 -5.43 -1.46 15.76
C GLU A 61 -6.87 -0.94 15.99
N ARG A 62 -7.02 0.23 16.59
CA ARG A 62 -8.32 0.89 16.82
C ARG A 62 -9.11 1.18 15.53
N PHE A 63 -8.48 1.17 14.36
CA PHE A 63 -9.10 1.44 13.07
C PHE A 63 -9.30 0.17 12.21
N LYS A 64 -9.04 -1.03 12.76
CA LYS A 64 -9.24 -2.31 12.04
C LYS A 64 -10.65 -2.49 11.47
N PHE A 65 -11.65 -1.88 12.11
CA PHE A 65 -13.04 -1.91 11.63
C PHE A 65 -13.21 -1.28 10.23
N MET A 66 -12.38 -0.29 9.89
CA MET A 66 -12.46 0.43 8.61
C MET A 66 -11.97 -0.42 7.44
N LEU A 67 -11.07 -1.38 7.66
CA LEU A 67 -10.42 -2.15 6.60
C LEU A 67 -11.43 -2.91 5.73
N LYS A 68 -12.52 -3.45 6.32
CA LYS A 68 -13.59 -4.12 5.58
C LYS A 68 -14.35 -3.19 4.64
N ILE A 69 -14.51 -1.92 5.03
CA ILE A 69 -15.24 -0.91 4.26
C ILE A 69 -14.35 -0.39 3.13
N ILE A 70 -13.07 -0.16 3.41
CA ILE A 70 -12.10 0.36 2.44
C ILE A 70 -11.83 -0.67 1.33
N ALA A 71 -11.87 -1.96 1.68
CA ALA A 71 -11.66 -3.06 0.74
C ALA A 71 -12.78 -3.20 -0.33
N ALA A 72 -13.86 -2.44 -0.24
CA ALA A 72 -14.93 -2.49 -1.24
C ALA A 72 -14.56 -1.66 -2.48
N GLY A 73 -14.58 -2.31 -3.64
CA GLY A 73 -14.47 -1.67 -4.96
C GLY A 73 -13.11 -1.04 -5.27
N LEU A 74 -12.01 -1.48 -4.62
CA LEU A 74 -10.67 -1.17 -5.13
C LEU A 74 -10.33 -2.07 -6.31
N ASP A 75 -9.50 -1.55 -7.22
CA ASP A 75 -8.95 -2.32 -8.31
C ASP A 75 -7.78 -3.19 -7.82
N GLY A 76 -6.89 -2.64 -6.97
CA GLY A 76 -5.73 -3.36 -6.45
C GLY A 76 -5.13 -2.73 -5.20
N ALA A 77 -4.17 -3.43 -4.59
CA ALA A 77 -3.61 -3.02 -3.30
C ALA A 77 -2.08 -3.04 -3.25
N ILE A 78 -1.52 -2.18 -2.40
CA ILE A 78 -0.11 -2.21 -2.01
C ILE A 78 -0.06 -2.57 -0.52
N ILE A 79 0.64 -3.64 -0.18
CA ILE A 79 0.89 -4.04 1.21
C ILE A 79 2.27 -3.55 1.60
N VAL A 80 2.35 -2.47 2.39
CA VAL A 80 3.62 -1.92 2.88
C VAL A 80 3.99 -2.62 4.18
N VAL A 81 5.00 -3.47 4.11
CA VAL A 81 5.56 -4.23 5.24
C VAL A 81 6.83 -3.53 5.72
N ASP A 82 6.95 -3.34 7.03
CA ASP A 82 8.21 -2.94 7.63
C ASP A 82 9.18 -4.14 7.65
N ASN A 83 10.21 -4.11 6.79
CA ASN A 83 11.12 -5.25 6.64
C ASN A 83 11.92 -5.56 7.92
N THR A 84 12.03 -4.61 8.85
CA THR A 84 12.67 -4.85 10.15
C THR A 84 11.81 -5.72 11.08
N ARG A 85 10.50 -5.77 10.85
CA ARG A 85 9.51 -6.54 11.63
C ARG A 85 9.02 -7.79 10.90
N GLY A 86 9.18 -7.83 9.58
CA GLY A 86 8.57 -8.86 8.75
C GLY A 86 7.05 -8.69 8.66
N ILE A 87 6.39 -9.69 8.09
CA ILE A 87 4.94 -9.67 7.89
C ILE A 87 4.22 -9.88 9.22
N THR A 88 3.33 -8.96 9.55
CA THR A 88 2.53 -9.01 10.77
C THR A 88 1.22 -9.79 10.57
N PRO A 89 0.59 -10.28 11.66
CA PRO A 89 -0.74 -10.88 11.57
C PRO A 89 -1.83 -9.93 11.04
N ALA A 90 -1.61 -8.61 11.08
CA ALA A 90 -2.53 -7.65 10.49
C ALA A 90 -2.43 -7.66 8.96
N GLU A 91 -1.21 -7.65 8.42
CA GLU A 91 -0.95 -7.75 6.98
C GLU A 91 -1.40 -9.10 6.40
N GLU A 92 -1.15 -10.22 7.11
CA GLU A 92 -1.65 -11.54 6.69
C GLU A 92 -3.16 -11.56 6.48
N ARG A 93 -3.93 -10.99 7.43
CA ARG A 93 -5.40 -10.92 7.33
C ARG A 93 -5.88 -10.07 6.15
N ILE A 94 -5.12 -9.03 5.81
CA ILE A 94 -5.44 -8.17 4.66
C ILE A 94 -5.18 -8.94 3.37
N MET A 95 -4.03 -9.60 3.25
CA MET A 95 -3.70 -10.44 2.10
C MET A 95 -4.74 -11.56 1.91
N ASP A 96 -5.13 -12.27 2.97
CA ASP A 96 -6.20 -13.27 2.93
C ASP A 96 -7.52 -12.69 2.38
N SER A 97 -7.86 -11.46 2.77
CA SER A 97 -9.09 -10.81 2.31
C SER A 97 -9.01 -10.38 0.84
N LEU A 98 -7.83 -10.03 0.34
CA LEU A 98 -7.63 -9.63 -1.06
C LEU A 98 -7.66 -10.85 -1.97
N GLU A 99 -6.98 -11.93 -1.58
CA GLU A 99 -6.97 -13.22 -2.30
C GLU A 99 -8.39 -13.80 -2.40
N LYS A 100 -9.15 -13.84 -1.29
CA LYS A 100 -10.55 -14.30 -1.30
C LYS A 100 -11.46 -13.52 -2.24
N ARG A 101 -11.08 -12.28 -2.59
CA ARG A 101 -11.83 -11.39 -3.49
C ARG A 101 -11.21 -11.33 -4.89
N ASN A 102 -10.16 -12.10 -5.17
CA ASN A 102 -9.37 -12.02 -6.39
C ASN A 102 -8.88 -10.60 -6.72
N ILE A 103 -8.52 -9.84 -5.69
CA ILE A 103 -7.99 -8.48 -5.86
C ILE A 103 -6.47 -8.58 -5.94
N PRO A 104 -5.83 -8.15 -7.05
CA PRO A 104 -4.39 -8.20 -7.18
C PRO A 104 -3.72 -7.21 -6.23
N TYR A 105 -2.56 -7.61 -5.72
CA TYR A 105 -1.76 -6.78 -4.84
C TYR A 105 -0.28 -7.04 -5.03
N VAL A 106 0.54 -6.14 -4.51
CA VAL A 106 2.01 -6.23 -4.46
C VAL A 106 2.48 -5.95 -3.03
N ILE A 107 3.56 -6.58 -2.60
CA ILE A 107 4.16 -6.33 -1.28
C ILE A 107 5.33 -5.37 -1.45
N PHE A 108 5.32 -4.27 -0.69
CA PHE A 108 6.48 -3.39 -0.54
C PHE A 108 7.21 -3.78 0.74
N ALA A 109 8.38 -4.40 0.60
CA ALA A 109 9.28 -4.68 1.72
C ALA A 109 10.05 -3.39 2.04
N ASN A 110 9.46 -2.54 2.88
CA ASN A 110 9.93 -1.19 3.15
C ASN A 110 10.99 -1.13 4.25
N LYS A 111 11.71 0.02 4.33
CA LYS A 111 12.83 0.25 5.25
C LYS A 111 14.06 -0.61 4.94
N GLN A 112 14.36 -0.81 3.65
CA GLN A 112 15.55 -1.56 3.20
C GLN A 112 16.87 -0.90 3.61
N ASP A 113 16.85 0.40 3.93
CA ASP A 113 17.96 1.12 4.55
C ASP A 113 18.29 0.65 5.98
N LEU A 114 17.34 -0.01 6.64
CA LEU A 114 17.51 -0.55 8.01
C LEU A 114 17.64 -2.08 8.03
N ASN A 115 16.99 -2.78 7.11
CA ASN A 115 17.13 -4.22 6.92
C ASN A 115 16.91 -4.56 5.44
N ASP A 116 17.97 -5.00 4.76
CA ASP A 116 17.95 -5.36 3.33
C ASP A 116 17.77 -6.87 3.07
N SER A 117 17.55 -7.66 4.13
CA SER A 117 17.28 -9.08 3.98
C SER A 117 16.01 -9.36 3.17
N THR A 118 16.01 -10.44 2.42
CA THR A 118 14.83 -10.86 1.65
C THR A 118 13.65 -11.14 2.57
N LEU A 119 12.55 -10.41 2.38
CA LEU A 119 11.31 -10.63 3.10
C LEU A 119 10.79 -12.04 2.80
N LYS A 120 10.64 -12.86 3.85
CA LYS A 120 10.10 -14.21 3.74
C LYS A 120 8.57 -14.16 3.69
N THR A 121 7.99 -14.79 2.69
CA THR A 121 6.54 -14.92 2.54
C THR A 121 6.19 -16.20 1.79
N ASN A 122 5.04 -16.79 2.11
CA ASN A 122 4.48 -17.93 1.37
C ASN A 122 3.44 -17.50 0.32
N ARG A 123 3.29 -16.19 0.12
CA ARG A 123 2.30 -15.61 -0.79
C ARG A 123 2.84 -15.59 -2.21
N GLU A 124 2.03 -16.02 -3.17
CA GLU A 124 2.37 -15.99 -4.61
C GLU A 124 2.14 -14.59 -5.20
N THR A 125 2.95 -13.63 -4.75
CA THR A 125 2.92 -12.25 -5.24
C THR A 125 4.32 -11.64 -5.24
N GLU A 126 4.53 -10.62 -6.04
CA GLU A 126 5.79 -9.91 -6.12
C GLU A 126 6.04 -9.13 -4.82
N VAL A 127 7.25 -9.35 -4.30
CA VAL A 127 7.83 -8.56 -3.22
C VAL A 127 8.79 -7.57 -3.84
N VAL A 128 8.56 -6.30 -3.58
CA VAL A 128 9.35 -5.18 -4.10
C VAL A 128 10.10 -4.55 -2.93
N PRO A 129 11.44 -4.59 -2.92
CA PRO A 129 12.24 -3.86 -1.95
C PRO A 129 12.02 -2.35 -2.10
N THR A 130 11.72 -1.63 -1.00
CA THR A 130 11.48 -0.18 -1.05
C THR A 130 12.17 0.58 0.07
N ILE A 131 12.53 1.83 -0.21
CA ILE A 131 12.89 2.83 0.80
C ILE A 131 11.97 4.03 0.56
N ALA A 132 10.82 4.04 1.25
CA ALA A 132 9.77 5.02 1.00
C ALA A 132 10.27 6.46 1.16
N THR A 133 11.07 6.76 2.19
CA THR A 133 11.66 8.08 2.44
C THR A 133 12.47 8.62 1.25
N ASN A 134 13.08 7.72 0.46
CA ASN A 134 13.90 8.06 -0.70
C ASN A 134 13.16 7.83 -2.03
N GLY A 135 11.92 7.32 -2.01
CA GLY A 135 11.14 6.98 -3.21
C GLY A 135 11.63 5.75 -3.97
N ILE A 136 12.58 4.98 -3.41
CA ILE A 136 13.19 3.83 -4.09
C ILE A 136 12.19 2.67 -4.15
N GLY A 137 12.07 2.07 -5.33
CA GLY A 137 11.22 0.89 -5.59
C GLY A 137 9.73 1.18 -5.74
N LEU A 138 9.25 2.35 -5.31
CA LEU A 138 7.81 2.67 -5.25
C LEU A 138 7.14 2.64 -6.63
N VAL A 139 7.70 3.37 -7.61
CA VAL A 139 7.13 3.43 -8.97
C VAL A 139 7.24 2.07 -9.66
N LYS A 140 8.36 1.35 -9.48
CA LYS A 140 8.53 -0.01 -10.01
C LYS A 140 7.44 -0.93 -9.49
N GLY A 141 7.19 -0.92 -8.18
CA GLY A 141 6.16 -1.74 -7.56
C GLY A 141 4.75 -1.36 -7.98
N LEU A 142 4.47 -0.07 -8.14
CA LEU A 142 3.19 0.37 -8.69
C LEU A 142 3.01 -0.12 -10.13
N LYS A 143 4.03 -0.03 -11.00
CA LYS A 143 3.95 -0.56 -12.38
C LYS A 143 3.72 -2.08 -12.40
N ILE A 144 4.36 -2.84 -11.53
CA ILE A 144 4.12 -4.28 -11.38
C ILE A 144 2.65 -4.53 -11.04
N LEU A 145 2.10 -3.81 -10.07
CA LEU A 145 0.68 -3.93 -9.71
C LEU A 145 -0.24 -3.59 -10.89
N LEU A 146 0.02 -2.50 -11.61
CA LEU A 146 -0.80 -2.11 -12.77
C LEU A 146 -0.79 -3.18 -13.86
N GLY A 147 0.34 -3.86 -14.06
CA GLY A 147 0.46 -4.99 -15.00
C GLY A 147 -0.41 -6.19 -14.66
N LYS A 148 -0.91 -6.30 -13.42
CA LYS A 148 -1.83 -7.37 -12.98
C LYS A 148 -3.30 -7.12 -13.34
N PHE A 149 -3.65 -5.95 -13.89
CA PHE A 149 -5.03 -5.63 -14.29
C PHE A 149 -5.37 -6.03 -15.73
N GLN A 150 -4.43 -6.64 -16.45
CA GLN A 150 -4.58 -7.08 -17.83
C GLN A 150 -5.19 -8.47 -17.93
#